data_AF-A0A3C0RYG6-F1
#
_entry.id   AF-A0A3C0RYG6-F1
#
_cell.length_a   1.000
_cell.length_b   1.000
_cell.length_c   1.000
_cell.angle_alpha   90.00
_cell.angle_beta   90.00
_cell.angle_gamma   90.00
#
_symmetry.space_group_name_H-M   'P 1'
#
loop_
_entity.id
_entity.type
_entity.pdbx_description
1 polymer ?
#
loop_
_entity_poly.entity_id
_entity_poly.type
_entity_poly.pdbx_seq_one_letter_code
_entity_poly.pdbx_strand_id
1 'polypeptide(L)'
;SKYGHDILFRYYSGEERQPEQVPYPDYQGYYIQLADRISSTQEGIFLKHIKVENGKFSLNFENKDDKLKNVWNDLTAILAEFPNAQIKSGNCEFTGTKWKQYLADKLLPTTE
;
A
#
# COMPACT_ATOMS: atom_id res chain seq x y z
N SER A 1 13.98 8.81 -5.80
CA SER A 1 14.62 9.58 -4.71
C SER A 1 15.74 8.75 -4.08
N LYS A 2 16.53 9.32 -3.16
CA LYS A 2 17.61 8.60 -2.45
C LYS A 2 17.13 7.35 -1.67
N TYR A 3 15.82 7.23 -1.41
CA TYR A 3 15.22 6.18 -0.57
C TYR A 3 14.11 5.37 -1.26
N GLY A 4 14.02 5.42 -2.59
CA GLY A 4 12.99 4.73 -3.37
C GLY A 4 12.11 5.69 -4.17
N HIS A 5 10.79 5.52 -4.12
CA HIS A 5 9.83 6.38 -4.81
C HIS A 5 9.77 7.76 -4.16
N ASP A 6 9.54 8.80 -4.97
CA ASP A 6 9.31 10.15 -4.47
C ASP A 6 7.82 10.33 -4.21
N ILE A 7 7.41 10.08 -2.96
CA ILE A 7 6.00 10.01 -2.57
C ILE A 7 5.58 11.17 -1.68
N LEU A 8 4.33 11.56 -1.84
CA LEU A 8 3.62 12.51 -0.99
C LEU A 8 2.35 11.85 -0.45
N PHE A 9 1.84 12.41 0.64
CA PHE A 9 0.56 12.05 1.21
C PHE A 9 -0.45 13.16 0.96
N ARG A 10 -1.71 12.81 0.69
CA ARG A 10 -2.82 13.76 0.63
C ARG A 10 -3.99 13.22 1.43
N TYR A 11 -4.43 13.95 2.45
CA TYR A 11 -5.69 13.62 3.11
C TYR A 11 -6.83 13.81 2.12
N TYR A 12 -7.87 12.97 2.14
CA TYR A 12 -8.98 13.05 1.18
C TYR A 12 -9.46 14.50 0.93
N SER A 13 -9.30 14.98 -0.31
CA SER A 13 -9.60 16.36 -0.76
C SER A 13 -8.86 17.49 -0.02
N GLY A 14 -7.75 17.18 0.66
CA GLY A 14 -6.91 18.13 1.38
C GLY A 14 -5.63 18.51 0.64
N GLU A 15 -4.75 19.23 1.34
CA GLU A 15 -3.43 19.59 0.84
C GLU A 15 -2.46 18.39 0.87
N GLU A 16 -1.45 18.46 0.00
CA GLU A 16 -0.34 17.52 0.02
C GLU A 16 0.55 17.73 1.25
N ARG A 17 1.16 16.64 1.69
CA ARG A 17 2.00 16.55 2.87
C ARG A 17 3.18 15.67 2.59
N GLN A 18 4.33 16.06 3.11
CA GLN A 18 5.50 15.21 3.18
C GLN A 18 5.24 14.04 4.15
N PRO A 19 5.89 12.88 3.98
CA PRO A 19 5.73 11.73 4.88
C PRO A 19 5.88 12.07 6.37
N GLU A 20 6.79 12.98 6.72
CA GLU A 20 7.08 13.40 8.09
C GLU A 20 5.97 14.26 8.71
N GLN A 21 5.04 14.79 7.89
CA GLN A 21 3.94 15.66 8.33
C GLN A 21 2.63 14.89 8.58
N VAL A 22 2.62 13.58 8.34
CA VAL A 22 1.45 12.72 8.50
C VAL A 22 1.44 12.12 9.91
N PRO A 23 0.30 12.10 10.61
CA PRO A 23 0.23 11.55 11.96
C PRO A 23 0.68 10.09 12.02
N TYR A 24 1.65 9.79 12.87
CA TYR A 24 2.04 8.43 13.23
C TYR A 24 1.33 8.00 14.53
N PRO A 25 0.79 6.76 14.62
CA PRO A 25 0.79 5.70 13.61
C PRO A 25 -0.45 5.70 12.68
N ASP A 26 -1.32 6.71 12.81
CA ASP A 26 -2.62 6.72 12.12
C ASP A 26 -2.57 7.43 10.76
N TYR A 27 -2.28 6.64 9.73
CA TYR A 27 -2.27 7.10 8.34
C TYR A 27 -3.63 6.93 7.64
N GLN A 28 -4.70 6.61 8.37
CA GLN A 28 -6.01 6.38 7.75
C GLN A 28 -6.56 7.64 7.07
N GLY A 29 -7.24 7.45 5.94
CA GLY A 29 -7.84 8.54 5.18
C GLY A 29 -6.86 9.30 4.26
N TYR A 30 -5.59 8.92 4.26
CA TYR A 30 -4.59 9.48 3.34
C TYR A 30 -4.45 8.64 2.06
N TYR A 31 -4.17 9.32 0.96
CA TYR A 31 -3.63 8.75 -0.26
C TYR A 31 -2.10 8.86 -0.25
N ILE A 32 -1.42 7.79 -0.67
CA ILE A 32 -0.02 7.83 -1.11
C ILE A 32 -0.03 8.12 -2.61
N GLN A 33 0.72 9.13 -3.04
CA GLN A 33 0.85 9.56 -4.44
C GLN A 33 2.32 9.78 -4.79
N LEU A 34 2.65 9.73 -6.08
CA LEU A 34 3.96 10.24 -6.55
C LEU A 34 3.92 11.76 -6.63
N ALA A 35 5.04 12.41 -6.29
CA ALA A 35 5.14 13.87 -6.27
C ALA A 35 4.83 14.51 -7.63
N ASP A 36 5.22 13.88 -8.74
CA ASP A 36 4.95 14.35 -10.10
C ASP A 36 3.49 14.13 -10.54
N ARG A 37 2.69 13.38 -9.78
CA ARG A 37 1.28 13.09 -10.10
C ARG A 37 0.28 13.91 -9.33
N ILE A 38 0.68 14.54 -8.24
CA ILE A 38 -0.21 15.19 -7.28
C ILE A 38 -1.04 16.36 -7.86
N SER A 39 -0.55 16.97 -8.95
CA SER A 39 -1.23 17.99 -9.75
C SER A 39 -2.19 17.41 -10.79
N SER A 40 -2.00 16.15 -11.18
CA SER A 40 -2.75 15.46 -12.24
C SER A 40 -3.93 14.63 -11.73
N THR A 41 -3.90 14.23 -10.45
CA THR A 41 -4.93 13.39 -9.84
C THR A 41 -5.10 13.70 -8.36
N GLN A 42 -6.34 13.55 -7.88
CA GLN A 42 -6.69 13.63 -6.45
C GLN A 42 -6.61 12.26 -5.75
N GLU A 43 -6.38 11.19 -6.51
CA GLU A 43 -6.38 9.82 -6.03
C GLU A 43 -4.99 9.18 -6.10
N GLY A 44 -4.82 8.07 -5.40
CA GLY A 44 -3.59 7.29 -5.34
C GLY A 44 -3.81 5.97 -4.63
N ILE A 45 -2.84 5.50 -3.85
CA ILE A 45 -3.04 4.34 -2.98
C ILE A 45 -3.72 4.82 -1.70
N PHE A 46 -4.99 4.49 -1.53
CA PHE A 46 -5.81 4.92 -0.40
C PHE A 46 -5.62 4.02 0.81
N LEU A 47 -5.24 4.59 1.95
CA LEU A 47 -5.13 3.90 3.23
C LEU A 47 -6.49 3.93 3.95
N LYS A 48 -7.32 2.91 3.71
CA LYS A 48 -8.71 2.84 4.21
C LYS A 48 -8.78 2.58 5.70
N HIS A 49 -7.98 1.63 6.18
CA HIS A 49 -8.06 1.18 7.56
C HIS A 49 -6.71 0.71 8.08
N ILE A 50 -6.39 1.12 9.30
CA ILE A 50 -5.20 0.70 10.05
C ILE A 50 -5.66 0.40 11.47
N LYS A 51 -5.39 -0.83 11.92
CA LYS A 51 -5.78 -1.25 13.27
C LYS A 51 -4.70 -2.12 13.88
N VAL A 52 -4.34 -1.80 15.12
CA VAL A 52 -3.52 -2.65 15.99
C VAL A 52 -4.40 -3.10 17.15
N GLU A 53 -4.64 -4.40 17.27
CA GLU A 53 -5.48 -4.95 18.34
C GLU A 53 -5.02 -6.37 18.69
N ASN A 54 -4.93 -6.68 19.99
CA ASN A 54 -4.53 -8.00 20.48
C ASN A 54 -3.23 -8.53 19.85
N GLY A 55 -2.24 -7.64 19.65
CA GLY A 55 -0.96 -7.96 19.02
C GLY A 55 -1.03 -8.25 17.51
N LYS A 56 -2.18 -8.03 16.87
CA LYS A 56 -2.37 -8.16 15.41
C LYS A 56 -2.41 -6.78 14.76
N PHE A 57 -1.74 -6.67 13.62
CA PHE A 57 -1.80 -5.51 12.75
C PHE A 57 -2.67 -5.84 11.53
N SER A 58 -3.65 -4.98 11.25
CA SER A 58 -4.54 -5.08 10.09
C SER A 58 -4.45 -3.79 9.29
N LEU A 59 -4.23 -3.92 7.98
CA LEU A 59 -4.11 -2.81 7.04
C LEU A 59 -4.97 -3.11 5.80
N ASN A 60 -5.89 -2.20 5.49
CA ASN A 60 -6.70 -2.24 4.28
C ASN A 60 -6.40 -1.01 3.42
N PHE A 61 -6.06 -1.24 2.17
CA PHE A 61 -5.69 -0.20 1.23
C PHE A 61 -6.07 -0.60 -0.19
N GLU A 62 -6.28 0.40 -1.04
CA GLU A 62 -6.74 0.24 -2.42
C GLU A 62 -5.89 1.10 -3.34
N ASN A 63 -5.42 0.56 -4.47
CA ASN A 63 -4.83 1.39 -5.50
C ASN A 63 -5.92 1.98 -6.40
N LYS A 64 -6.09 3.30 -6.36
CA LYS A 64 -7.00 4.03 -7.25
C LYS A 64 -6.29 4.68 -8.45
N ASP A 65 -4.98 4.47 -8.57
CA ASP A 65 -4.18 5.02 -9.66
C ASP A 65 -3.25 3.94 -10.25
N ASP A 66 -3.59 3.47 -11.46
CA ASP A 66 -2.81 2.43 -12.16
C ASP A 66 -1.35 2.83 -12.40
N LYS A 67 -1.04 4.13 -12.41
CA LYS A 67 0.34 4.61 -12.56
C LYS A 67 1.19 4.38 -11.31
N LEU A 68 0.56 4.08 -10.16
CA LEU A 68 1.24 3.71 -8.92
C LEU A 68 1.55 2.21 -8.81
N LYS A 69 1.42 1.42 -9.90
CA LYS A 69 1.69 -0.03 -9.89
C LYS A 69 3.04 -0.42 -9.26
N ASN A 70 4.10 0.34 -9.51
CA ASN A 70 5.42 0.03 -8.94
C ASN A 70 5.46 0.35 -7.44
N VAL A 71 4.90 1.49 -7.02
CA VAL A 71 4.74 1.85 -5.60
C VAL A 71 3.90 0.80 -4.86
N TRP A 72 2.82 0.34 -5.49
CA TRP A 72 1.96 -0.72 -4.97
C TRP A 72 2.70 -2.05 -4.79
N ASN A 73 3.46 -2.47 -5.81
CA ASN A 73 4.24 -3.71 -5.72
C ASN A 73 5.27 -3.63 -4.59
N ASP A 74 5.99 -2.53 -4.46
CA ASP A 74 7.02 -2.38 -3.43
C ASP A 74 6.40 -2.29 -2.02
N LEU A 75 5.31 -1.54 -1.86
CA LEU A 75 4.55 -1.48 -0.61
C LEU A 75 4.06 -2.87 -0.18
N THR A 76 3.43 -3.60 -1.10
CA THR A 76 2.88 -4.93 -0.78
C THR A 76 3.99 -5.97 -0.59
N ALA A 77 5.15 -5.81 -1.22
CA ALA A 77 6.32 -6.64 -0.96
C ALA A 77 6.86 -6.43 0.46
N ILE A 78 6.96 -5.19 0.94
CA ILE A 78 7.37 -4.88 2.31
C ILE A 78 6.40 -5.51 3.33
N LEU A 79 5.09 -5.36 3.11
CA LEU A 79 4.07 -5.95 3.98
C LEU A 79 4.11 -7.48 3.98
N ALA A 80 4.51 -8.09 2.87
CA ALA A 80 4.66 -9.53 2.75
C ALA A 80 5.87 -10.09 3.53
N GLU A 81 6.81 -9.26 3.98
CA GLU A 81 7.92 -9.67 4.85
C GLU A 81 7.50 -9.84 6.32
N PHE A 82 6.28 -9.42 6.69
CA PHE A 82 5.83 -9.55 8.07
C PHE A 82 5.64 -11.03 8.44
N PRO A 83 6.12 -11.47 9.62
CA PRO A 83 5.87 -12.82 10.10
C PRO A 83 4.38 -13.12 10.14
N ASN A 84 3.97 -14.25 9.54
CA ASN A 84 2.57 -14.67 9.44
C ASN A 84 1.65 -13.69 8.67
N ALA A 85 2.19 -12.89 7.75
CA ALA A 85 1.40 -12.03 6.89
C ALA A 85 0.32 -12.82 6.13
N GLN A 86 -0.93 -12.37 6.25
CA GLN A 86 -2.07 -12.82 5.46
C GLN A 86 -2.50 -11.66 4.56
N ILE A 87 -2.36 -11.86 3.25
CA ILE A 87 -2.70 -10.84 2.24
C ILE A 87 -3.94 -11.31 1.50
N LYS A 88 -4.97 -10.46 1.47
CA LYS A 88 -6.22 -10.71 0.74
C LYS A 88 -6.34 -9.74 -0.41
N SER A 89 -6.54 -10.26 -1.60
CA SER A 89 -6.72 -9.46 -2.83
C SER A 89 -7.85 -10.05 -3.65
N GLY A 90 -8.96 -9.33 -3.74
CA GLY A 90 -10.21 -9.87 -4.29
C GLY A 90 -10.64 -11.14 -3.56
N ASN A 91 -10.82 -12.23 -4.31
CA ASN A 91 -11.20 -13.54 -3.78
C ASN A 91 -10.00 -14.44 -3.42
N CYS A 92 -8.78 -13.92 -3.51
CA CYS A 92 -7.56 -14.69 -3.25
C CYS A 92 -6.99 -14.36 -1.88
N GLU A 93 -6.45 -15.39 -1.21
CA GLU A 93 -5.72 -15.27 0.06
C GLU A 93 -4.30 -15.83 -0.11
N PHE A 94 -3.32 -15.07 0.36
CA PHE A 94 -1.90 -15.35 0.21
C PHE A 94 -1.19 -15.29 1.56
N THR A 95 -0.21 -16.17 1.76
CA THR A 95 0.86 -15.90 2.73
C THR A 95 1.81 -14.86 2.14
N GLY A 96 2.63 -14.23 2.99
CA GLY A 96 3.71 -13.35 2.53
C GLY A 96 4.59 -13.98 1.44
N THR A 97 5.02 -15.24 1.62
CA THR A 97 5.79 -15.98 0.61
C THR A 97 5.05 -16.16 -0.71
N LYS A 98 3.78 -16.59 -0.68
CA LYS A 98 2.96 -16.77 -1.90
C LYS A 98 2.76 -15.44 -2.62
N TRP A 99 2.60 -14.35 -1.89
CA TRP A 99 2.47 -13.01 -2.48
C TRP A 99 3.75 -12.55 -3.18
N LYS A 100 4.92 -12.72 -2.53
CA LYS A 100 6.21 -12.37 -3.16
C LYS A 100 6.47 -13.17 -4.42
N GLN A 101 6.12 -14.46 -4.41
CA GLN A 101 6.20 -15.29 -5.62
C GLN A 101 5.25 -14.79 -6.71
N TYR A 102 4.00 -14.46 -6.37
CA TYR A 102 3.07 -13.84 -7.32
C TYR A 102 3.63 -12.52 -7.91
N LEU A 103 4.26 -11.68 -7.11
CA LEU A 103 4.88 -10.45 -7.59
C LEU A 103 6.02 -10.70 -8.58
N ALA A 104 6.80 -11.76 -8.41
CA ALA A 104 7.89 -12.15 -9.30
C ALA A 104 7.39 -12.83 -10.58
N ASP A 105 6.54 -13.84 -10.44
CA ASP A 105 6.17 -14.76 -11.52
C ASP A 105 4.95 -14.25 -12.31
N LYS A 106 4.16 -13.34 -11.73
CA LYS A 106 2.85 -12.89 -12.23
C LYS A 106 1.84 -14.03 -12.42
N LEU A 107 2.07 -15.18 -11.79
CA LEU A 107 1.21 -16.35 -11.81
C LEU A 107 0.36 -16.41 -10.54
N LEU A 108 -0.96 -16.50 -10.70
CA LEU A 108 -1.85 -16.72 -9.58
C LEU A 108 -1.56 -18.10 -8.95
N PRO A 109 -1.57 -18.21 -7.60
CA PRO A 109 -1.49 -19.51 -6.96
C PRO A 109 -2.67 -20.34 -7.43
N THR A 110 -2.38 -21.45 -8.09
CA THR A 110 -3.39 -22.45 -8.42
C THR A 110 -3.93 -23.02 -7.11
N THR A 111 -5.25 -23.07 -6.98
CA THR A 111 -5.91 -23.79 -5.90
C THR A 111 -5.42 -25.24 -5.90
N GLU A 112 -4.81 -25.68 -4.79
CA GLU A 112 -4.60 -27.10 -4.48
C GLU A 112 -5.93 -27.78 -4.16
#